data_AF-A0A6P7FVK2-F1
#
_entry.id   AF-A0A6P7FVK2-F1
#
_cell.length_a   1.000
_cell.length_b   1.000
_cell.length_c   1.000
_cell.angle_alpha   90.00
_cell.angle_beta   90.00
_cell.angle_gamma   90.00
#
_symmetry.space_group_name_H-M   'P 1'
#
loop_
_entity.id
_entity.type
_entity.pdbx_description
1 polymer ?
#
loop_
_entity_poly.entity_id
_entity_poly.type
_entity_poly.pdbx_seq_one_letter_code
_entity_poly.pdbx_strand_id
1 'polypeptide(L)'
;MAVVLRGFPEQLLTEEQGATVLKAINRAVFAADPDPDRQFDGASQRDGAVLVTCCSEKASKWLVDTVRSLELEGIGQLRAGSVKEVLNRPRVSVLIPTAYMDVEDHKSIFRILGHLNPGLKTDSWRLFAEKREAKSILLFCEIPEADLVMLRKMWLRVSFGLHKVTFVVLKEGGAKPANAEGGANQPTA
;
A
#
# COMPACT_ATOMS: atom_id res chain seq x y z
N MET A 1 -13.81 -4.52 1.43
CA MET A 1 -13.31 -5.49 0.44
C MET A 1 -12.47 -4.77 -0.60
N ALA A 2 -11.47 -5.43 -1.18
CA ALA A 2 -10.69 -4.94 -2.29
C ALA A 2 -10.82 -5.87 -3.50
N VAL A 3 -10.96 -5.28 -4.69
CA VAL A 3 -11.04 -5.93 -5.98
C VAL A 3 -9.86 -5.48 -6.81
N VAL A 4 -9.08 -6.42 -7.31
CA VAL A 4 -7.83 -6.18 -8.03
C VAL A 4 -7.69 -7.12 -9.22
N LEU A 5 -6.77 -6.82 -10.14
CA LEU A 5 -6.32 -7.80 -11.12
C LEU A 5 -5.68 -9.00 -10.42
N ARG A 6 -5.81 -10.19 -11.00
CA ARG A 6 -5.19 -11.41 -10.47
C ARG A 6 -3.67 -11.27 -10.35
N GLY A 7 -3.04 -10.53 -11.26
CA GLY A 7 -1.62 -10.19 -11.25
C GLY A 7 -1.25 -9.00 -10.34
N PHE A 8 -2.12 -8.57 -9.43
CA PHE A 8 -1.76 -7.55 -8.42
C PHE A 8 -0.77 -8.13 -7.40
N PRO A 9 0.29 -7.40 -7.01
CA PRO A 9 0.52 -5.95 -7.22
C PRO A 9 1.25 -5.54 -8.51
N GLU A 10 1.72 -6.48 -9.33
CA GLU A 10 2.48 -6.19 -10.55
C GLU A 10 1.62 -5.57 -11.66
N GLN A 11 0.33 -5.88 -11.65
CA GLN A 11 -0.69 -5.32 -12.53
C GLN A 11 -1.73 -4.56 -11.72
N LEU A 12 -1.93 -3.29 -12.09
CA LEU A 12 -2.83 -2.37 -11.41
C LEU A 12 -4.01 -2.05 -12.32
N LEU A 13 -5.20 -1.89 -11.74
CA LEU A 13 -6.34 -1.34 -12.47
C LEU A 13 -6.06 0.12 -12.80
N THR A 14 -6.19 0.49 -14.07
CA THR A 14 -6.26 1.92 -14.47
C THR A 14 -7.55 2.54 -13.97
N GLU A 15 -7.65 3.88 -13.96
CA GLU A 15 -8.90 4.57 -13.59
C GLU A 15 -10.09 4.13 -14.44
N GLU A 16 -9.89 3.98 -15.76
CA GLU A 16 -10.93 3.52 -16.68
C GLU A 16 -11.34 2.07 -16.40
N GLN A 17 -10.37 1.19 -16.14
CA GLN A 17 -10.64 -0.20 -15.79
C GLN A 17 -11.38 -0.30 -14.46
N GLY A 18 -10.96 0.45 -13.44
CA GLY A 18 -11.63 0.45 -12.14
C GLY A 18 -13.04 1.02 -12.20
N ALA A 19 -13.27 2.08 -12.98
CA ALA A 19 -14.62 2.58 -13.27
C ALA A 19 -15.49 1.53 -13.97
N THR A 20 -14.92 0.76 -14.89
CA THR A 20 -15.61 -0.33 -15.58
C THR A 20 -15.97 -1.47 -14.62
N VAL A 21 -15.04 -1.85 -13.73
CA VAL A 21 -15.28 -2.83 -12.66
C VAL A 21 -16.40 -2.36 -11.73
N LEU A 22 -16.38 -1.09 -11.30
CA LEU A 22 -17.44 -0.51 -10.47
C LEU A 22 -18.81 -0.55 -11.15
N LYS A 23 -18.88 -0.19 -12.44
CA LYS A 23 -20.13 -0.28 -13.22
C LYS A 23 -20.63 -1.72 -13.29
N ALA A 24 -19.75 -2.69 -13.49
CA ALA A 24 -20.11 -4.10 -13.54
C ALA A 24 -20.63 -4.63 -12.20
N ILE A 25 -19.96 -4.27 -11.09
CA ILE A 25 -20.40 -4.62 -9.73
C ILE A 25 -21.78 -4.02 -9.46
N ASN A 26 -22.00 -2.73 -9.77
CA ASN A 26 -23.30 -2.10 -9.58
C ASN A 26 -24.41 -2.79 -10.40
N ARG A 27 -24.13 -3.15 -11.67
CA ARG A 27 -25.09 -3.92 -12.48
C ARG A 27 -25.44 -5.25 -11.83
N ALA A 28 -24.45 -5.97 -11.31
CA ALA A 28 -24.70 -7.22 -10.61
C ALA A 28 -25.51 -7.02 -9.31
N VAL A 29 -25.26 -5.94 -8.57
CA VAL A 29 -26.03 -5.59 -7.37
C VAL A 29 -27.49 -5.29 -7.71
N PHE A 30 -27.74 -4.55 -8.79
CA PHE A 30 -29.10 -4.20 -9.23
C PHE A 30 -29.87 -5.37 -9.83
N ALA A 31 -29.19 -6.33 -10.45
CA ALA A 31 -29.81 -7.50 -11.05
C ALA A 31 -30.11 -8.63 -10.06
N ALA A 32 -29.46 -8.63 -8.89
CA ALA A 32 -29.57 -9.72 -7.94
C ALA A 32 -30.75 -9.51 -6.98
N ASP A 33 -31.35 -10.63 -6.53
CA ASP A 33 -32.54 -10.60 -5.66
C ASP A 33 -32.31 -9.77 -4.39
N PRO A 34 -33.34 -9.03 -3.91
CA PRO A 34 -33.23 -8.26 -2.68
C PRO A 34 -32.83 -9.14 -1.49
N ASP A 35 -31.76 -8.74 -0.81
CA ASP A 35 -31.26 -9.45 0.36
C ASP A 35 -30.85 -8.40 1.41
N PRO A 36 -31.55 -8.32 2.55
CA PRO A 36 -31.26 -7.31 3.58
C PRO A 36 -29.86 -7.46 4.18
N ASP A 37 -29.27 -8.66 4.11
CA ASP A 37 -27.91 -8.91 4.56
C ASP A 37 -26.87 -8.62 3.47
N ARG A 38 -27.27 -8.19 2.26
CA ARG A 38 -26.35 -7.84 1.16
C ARG A 38 -26.28 -6.33 0.95
N GLN A 39 -25.87 -5.61 1.98
CA GLN A 39 -25.76 -4.15 1.96
C GLN A 39 -24.31 -3.68 1.74
N PHE A 40 -24.20 -2.55 1.03
CA PHE A 40 -22.95 -1.88 0.73
C PHE A 40 -23.07 -0.40 1.10
N ASP A 41 -22.00 0.17 1.66
CA ASP A 41 -21.97 1.55 2.19
C ASP A 41 -21.18 2.52 1.28
N GLY A 42 -20.59 1.99 0.21
CA GLY A 42 -19.86 2.81 -0.75
C GLY A 42 -18.79 2.02 -1.49
N ALA A 43 -18.28 2.66 -2.53
CA ALA A 43 -17.14 2.14 -3.28
C ALA A 43 -16.24 3.28 -3.76
N SER A 44 -14.95 3.02 -3.84
CA SER A 44 -13.96 3.95 -4.35
C SER A 44 -12.88 3.21 -5.12
N GLN A 45 -12.14 3.92 -5.95
CA GLN A 45 -10.91 3.38 -6.54
C GLN A 45 -9.72 4.02 -5.87
N ARG A 46 -8.75 3.19 -5.49
CA ARG A 46 -7.50 3.65 -4.90
C ARG A 46 -6.41 2.65 -5.23
N ASP A 47 -5.22 3.16 -5.58
CA ASP A 47 -4.01 2.34 -5.59
C ASP A 47 -4.02 1.14 -6.55
N GLY A 48 -4.71 1.28 -7.69
CA GLY A 48 -4.88 0.19 -8.66
C GLY A 48 -5.89 -0.87 -8.22
N ALA A 49 -6.70 -0.58 -7.22
CA ALA A 49 -7.73 -1.45 -6.66
C ALA A 49 -9.08 -0.73 -6.57
N VAL A 50 -10.16 -1.49 -6.70
CA VAL A 50 -11.51 -1.04 -6.35
C VAL A 50 -11.83 -1.48 -4.93
N LEU A 51 -12.11 -0.52 -4.06
CA LEU A 51 -12.51 -0.73 -2.68
C LEU A 51 -14.03 -0.68 -2.57
N VAL A 52 -14.62 -1.69 -1.95
CA VAL A 52 -16.06 -1.75 -1.69
C VAL A 52 -16.29 -1.96 -0.20
N THR A 53 -17.08 -1.09 0.42
CA THR A 53 -17.47 -1.23 1.83
C THR A 53 -18.70 -2.13 1.90
N CYS A 54 -18.52 -3.32 2.46
CA CYS A 54 -19.59 -4.29 2.68
C CYS A 54 -20.06 -4.17 4.13
N CYS A 55 -21.37 -4.09 4.36
CA CYS A 55 -21.94 -3.94 5.71
C CYS A 55 -22.04 -5.27 6.47
N SER A 56 -21.80 -6.40 5.78
CA SER A 56 -21.91 -7.74 6.36
C SER A 56 -20.91 -8.71 5.73
N GLU A 57 -20.73 -9.86 6.39
CA GLU A 57 -19.97 -10.98 5.84
C GLU A 57 -20.63 -11.57 4.59
N LYS A 58 -21.96 -11.63 4.56
CA LYS A 58 -22.73 -12.14 3.40
C LYS A 58 -22.53 -11.26 2.17
N ALA A 59 -22.55 -9.93 2.33
CA ALA A 59 -22.24 -8.98 1.27
C ALA A 59 -20.80 -9.14 0.76
N SER A 60 -19.86 -9.37 1.67
CA SER A 60 -18.45 -9.59 1.34
C SER A 60 -18.26 -10.88 0.55
N LYS A 61 -18.89 -11.98 0.97
CA LYS A 61 -18.82 -13.28 0.28
C LYS A 61 -19.48 -13.22 -1.09
N TRP A 62 -20.66 -12.62 -1.19
CA TRP A 62 -21.34 -12.39 -2.46
C TRP A 62 -20.45 -11.61 -3.41
N LEU A 63 -19.82 -10.51 -2.96
CA LEU A 63 -18.93 -9.72 -3.80
C LEU A 63 -17.74 -10.54 -4.33
N VAL A 64 -17.16 -11.41 -3.50
CA VAL A 64 -16.06 -12.30 -3.91
C VAL A 64 -16.50 -13.26 -5.02
N ASP A 65 -17.67 -13.87 -4.86
CA ASP A 65 -18.20 -14.81 -5.85
C ASP A 65 -18.62 -14.10 -7.14
N THR A 66 -19.28 -12.95 -7.03
CA THR A 66 -19.64 -12.10 -8.18
C THR A 66 -18.40 -11.69 -8.95
N VAL A 67 -17.38 -11.12 -8.29
CA VAL A 67 -16.14 -10.70 -8.96
C VAL A 67 -15.44 -11.87 -9.65
N ARG A 68 -15.46 -13.07 -9.06
CA ARG A 68 -14.87 -14.27 -9.68
C ARG A 68 -15.56 -14.64 -11.00
N SER A 69 -16.87 -14.37 -11.12
CA SER A 69 -17.68 -14.60 -12.33
C SER A 69 -17.69 -13.44 -13.33
N LEU A 70 -17.13 -12.28 -12.98
CA LEU A 70 -17.11 -11.13 -13.89
C LEU A 70 -16.08 -11.34 -15.00
N GLU A 71 -16.57 -11.47 -16.22
CA GLU A 71 -15.77 -11.40 -17.44
C GLU A 71 -15.98 -10.02 -18.06
N LEU A 72 -14.93 -9.20 -18.05
CA LEU A 72 -14.95 -7.85 -18.60
C LEU A 72 -13.96 -7.80 -19.77
N GLU A 73 -14.46 -7.51 -20.96
CA GLU A 73 -13.62 -7.41 -22.15
C GLU A 73 -12.49 -6.40 -21.96
N GLY A 74 -11.26 -6.79 -22.34
CA GLY A 74 -10.08 -5.94 -22.20
C GLY A 74 -9.55 -5.76 -20.76
N ILE A 75 -10.19 -6.39 -19.77
CA ILE A 75 -9.73 -6.41 -18.38
C ILE A 75 -9.30 -7.84 -18.05
N GLY A 76 -8.09 -7.99 -17.49
CA GLY A 76 -7.61 -9.30 -17.04
C GLY A 76 -8.49 -9.89 -15.94
N GLN A 77 -8.26 -11.17 -15.61
CA GLN A 77 -9.01 -11.86 -14.57
C GLN A 77 -8.94 -11.10 -13.23
N LEU A 78 -10.09 -10.88 -12.60
CA LEU A 78 -10.21 -10.18 -11.32
C LEU A 78 -10.18 -11.16 -10.14
N ARG A 79 -9.76 -10.66 -8.99
CA ARG A 79 -9.95 -11.31 -7.70
C ARG A 79 -10.40 -10.30 -6.66
N ALA A 80 -11.18 -10.77 -5.69
CA ALA A 80 -11.60 -9.97 -4.55
C ALA A 80 -11.24 -10.67 -3.25
N GLY A 81 -11.06 -9.88 -2.19
CA GLY A 81 -10.76 -10.37 -0.85
C GLY A 81 -10.78 -9.26 0.18
N SER A 82 -10.42 -9.57 1.42
CA SER A 82 -10.34 -8.54 2.46
C SER A 82 -9.25 -7.52 2.09
N VAL A 83 -9.45 -6.26 2.48
CA VAL A 83 -8.46 -5.21 2.19
C VAL A 83 -7.10 -5.59 2.79
N LYS A 84 -7.11 -6.19 3.98
CA LYS A 84 -5.91 -6.67 4.66
C LYS A 84 -5.23 -7.82 3.93
N GLU A 85 -5.97 -8.73 3.31
CA GLU A 85 -5.39 -9.85 2.54
C GLU A 85 -4.89 -9.40 1.16
N VAL A 86 -5.65 -8.55 0.49
CA VAL A 86 -5.43 -8.21 -0.92
C VAL A 86 -4.45 -7.05 -1.08
N LEU A 87 -4.56 -6.05 -0.21
CA LEU A 87 -3.73 -4.85 -0.23
C LEU A 87 -2.69 -4.85 0.89
N ASN A 88 -2.39 -6.01 1.50
CA ASN A 88 -1.28 -6.05 2.44
C ASN A 88 -0.02 -5.62 1.72
N ARG A 89 0.51 -4.46 2.11
CA ARG A 89 1.81 -4.01 1.65
C ARG A 89 2.76 -4.20 2.81
N PRO A 90 3.83 -4.99 2.64
CA PRO A 90 4.86 -5.08 3.65
C PRO A 90 5.32 -3.70 4.09
N ARG A 91 5.42 -3.55 5.40
CA ARG A 91 5.94 -2.35 6.02
C ARG A 91 7.42 -2.54 6.30
N VAL A 92 8.20 -1.56 5.89
CA VAL A 92 9.64 -1.54 6.13
C VAL A 92 10.04 -0.20 6.73
N SER A 93 11.15 -0.18 7.45
CA SER A 93 11.83 1.06 7.79
C SER A 93 13.25 1.07 7.25
N VAL A 94 13.77 2.26 6.96
CA VAL A 94 15.15 2.46 6.52
C VAL A 94 15.70 3.77 7.09
N LEU A 95 16.89 3.68 7.68
CA LEU A 95 17.62 4.85 8.17
C LEU A 95 18.54 5.38 7.07
N ILE A 96 18.29 6.62 6.65
CA ILE A 96 19.02 7.31 5.61
C ILE A 96 19.97 8.31 6.26
N PRO A 97 21.30 8.14 6.12
CA PRO A 97 22.26 9.12 6.62
C PRO A 97 22.19 10.39 5.77
N THR A 98 22.02 11.56 6.40
CA THR A 98 21.94 12.86 5.71
C THR A 98 23.14 13.76 5.94
N ALA A 99 24.07 13.37 6.82
CA ALA A 99 25.23 14.17 7.19
C ALA A 99 26.11 14.64 6.01
N TYR A 100 26.04 13.96 4.87
CA TYR A 100 26.84 14.22 3.67
C TYR A 100 25.99 14.25 2.40
N MET A 101 24.69 14.49 2.53
CA MET A 101 23.76 14.36 1.41
C MET A 101 22.88 15.59 1.32
N ASP A 102 22.72 16.09 0.10
CA ASP A 102 21.79 17.16 -0.25
C ASP A 102 20.45 16.54 -0.67
N VAL A 103 19.74 15.97 0.31
CA VAL A 103 18.44 15.30 0.06
C VAL A 103 17.45 15.75 1.12
N GLU A 104 16.47 16.53 0.68
CA GLU A 104 15.51 17.18 1.59
C GLU A 104 14.23 16.37 1.78
N ASP A 105 13.82 15.59 0.78
CA ASP A 105 12.51 14.92 0.75
C ASP A 105 12.56 13.43 0.40
N HIS A 106 11.53 12.70 0.84
CA HIS A 106 11.43 11.26 0.65
C HIS A 106 11.29 10.82 -0.82
N LYS A 107 10.71 11.65 -1.70
CA LYS A 107 10.57 11.30 -3.13
C LYS A 107 11.94 11.30 -3.80
N SER A 108 12.78 12.27 -3.47
CA SER A 108 14.18 12.29 -3.90
C SER A 108 14.94 11.07 -3.40
N ILE A 109 14.76 10.69 -2.13
CA ILE A 109 15.35 9.46 -1.56
C ILE A 109 14.88 8.21 -2.32
N PHE A 110 13.58 8.05 -2.55
CA PHE A 110 13.02 6.91 -3.27
C PHE A 110 13.57 6.83 -4.70
N ARG A 111 13.62 7.96 -5.42
CA ARG A 111 14.21 8.01 -6.77
C ARG A 111 15.67 7.56 -6.77
N ILE A 112 16.47 8.00 -5.81
CA ILE A 112 17.87 7.58 -5.66
C ILE A 112 17.96 6.08 -5.38
N LEU A 113 17.12 5.55 -4.47
CA LEU A 113 17.07 4.12 -4.16
C LEU A 113 16.74 3.28 -5.40
N GLY A 114 15.73 3.67 -6.18
CA GLY A 114 15.37 2.96 -7.40
C GLY A 114 16.47 3.03 -8.46
N HIS A 115 17.08 4.20 -8.64
CA HIS A 115 18.16 4.38 -9.61
C HIS A 115 19.42 3.55 -9.29
N LEU A 116 19.83 3.52 -8.02
CA LEU A 116 21.06 2.82 -7.60
C LEU A 116 20.89 1.31 -7.41
N ASN A 117 19.65 0.80 -7.39
CA ASN A 117 19.37 -0.61 -7.12
C ASN A 117 18.41 -1.16 -8.18
N PRO A 118 18.95 -1.53 -9.36
CA PRO A 118 18.16 -2.10 -10.44
C PRO A 118 17.28 -3.26 -9.97
N GLY A 119 15.99 -3.18 -10.28
CA GLY A 119 14.98 -4.16 -9.88
C GLY A 119 14.05 -3.71 -8.76
N LEU A 120 14.38 -2.64 -8.02
CA LEU A 120 13.42 -2.00 -7.10
C LEU A 120 12.53 -1.00 -7.85
N LYS A 121 11.21 -1.08 -7.65
CA LYS A 121 10.22 -0.17 -8.24
C LYS A 121 9.71 0.85 -7.22
N THR A 122 10.62 1.72 -6.78
CA THR A 122 10.43 2.68 -5.69
C THR A 122 9.34 3.74 -5.93
N ASP A 123 8.95 4.01 -7.18
CA ASP A 123 7.87 4.95 -7.50
C ASP A 123 6.51 4.53 -6.94
N SER A 124 6.35 3.24 -6.65
CA SER A 124 5.12 2.67 -6.10
C SER A 124 5.12 2.55 -4.57
N TRP A 125 6.20 2.98 -3.92
CA TRP A 125 6.35 2.94 -2.46
C TRP A 125 5.56 4.09 -1.82
N ARG A 126 5.08 3.86 -0.61
CA ARG A 126 4.36 4.89 0.15
C ARG A 126 5.02 5.15 1.48
N LEU A 127 5.37 6.41 1.71
CA LEU A 127 5.74 6.87 3.04
C LEU A 127 4.47 7.00 3.90
N PHE A 128 4.49 6.43 5.10
CA PHE A 128 3.41 6.65 6.08
C PHE A 128 3.90 7.30 7.37
N ALA A 129 5.20 7.26 7.66
CA ALA A 129 5.82 8.03 8.73
C ALA A 129 7.27 8.37 8.41
N GLU A 130 7.75 9.47 8.96
CA GLU A 130 9.14 9.93 8.85
C GLU A 130 9.58 10.51 10.20
N LYS A 131 10.82 10.22 10.59
CA LYS A 131 11.45 10.86 11.75
C LYS A 131 12.77 11.48 11.31
N ARG A 132 12.92 12.79 11.50
CA ARG A 132 14.14 13.52 11.20
C ARG A 132 14.99 13.67 12.45
N GLU A 133 16.28 13.39 12.31
CA GLU A 133 17.31 13.60 13.31
C GLU A 133 18.43 14.45 12.70
N ALA A 134 19.31 15.03 13.51
CA ALA A 134 20.31 16.00 13.06
C ALA A 134 21.22 15.52 11.91
N LYS A 135 21.40 14.20 11.75
CA LYS A 135 22.28 13.59 10.74
C LYS A 135 21.65 12.41 10.00
N SER A 136 20.35 12.18 10.19
CA SER A 136 19.67 11.07 9.53
C SER A 136 18.16 11.29 9.40
N ILE A 137 17.55 10.56 8.48
CA ILE A 137 16.11 10.48 8.31
C ILE A 137 15.71 9.01 8.38
N LEU A 138 14.82 8.67 9.30
CA LEU A 138 14.21 7.34 9.37
C LEU A 138 12.88 7.37 8.61
N LEU A 139 12.80 6.59 7.53
CA LEU A 139 11.60 6.46 6.71
C LEU A 139 10.86 5.18 7.06
N PHE A 140 9.54 5.26 7.13
CA PHE A 140 8.65 4.11 7.29
C PHE A 140 7.73 4.01 6.07
N CYS A 141 7.85 2.89 5.36
CA CYS A 141 7.29 2.75 4.02
C CYS A 141 6.46 1.49 3.88
N GLU A 142 5.37 1.58 3.13
CA GLU A 142 4.66 0.44 2.54
C GLU A 142 5.21 0.19 1.14
N ILE A 143 5.65 -1.03 0.88
CA ILE A 143 6.27 -1.42 -0.40
C ILE A 143 5.48 -2.54 -1.07
N PRO A 144 5.56 -2.69 -2.41
CA PRO A 144 5.04 -3.88 -3.07
C PRO A 144 5.75 -5.15 -2.59
N GLU A 145 5.04 -6.28 -2.55
CA GLU A 145 5.63 -7.58 -2.19
C GLU A 145 6.81 -7.97 -3.09
N ALA A 146 6.71 -7.67 -4.40
CA ALA A 146 7.80 -7.90 -5.35
C ALA A 146 9.10 -7.19 -4.94
N ASP A 147 9.00 -5.96 -4.43
CA ASP A 147 10.17 -5.21 -3.96
C ASP A 147 10.67 -5.76 -2.62
N LEU A 148 9.80 -6.27 -1.75
CA LEU A 148 10.26 -6.99 -0.55
C LEU A 148 11.07 -8.25 -0.91
N VAL A 149 10.59 -9.02 -1.89
CA VAL A 149 11.31 -10.20 -2.41
C VAL A 149 12.68 -9.79 -2.96
N MET A 150 12.74 -8.68 -3.70
CA MET A 150 13.99 -8.15 -4.24
C MET A 150 14.94 -7.66 -3.13
N LEU A 151 14.42 -6.92 -2.14
CA LEU A 151 15.18 -6.51 -0.96
C LEU A 151 15.75 -7.72 -0.22
N ARG A 152 14.98 -8.80 -0.05
CA ARG A 152 15.46 -10.05 0.58
C ARG A 152 16.59 -10.70 -0.21
N LYS A 153 16.52 -10.71 -1.55
CA LYS A 153 17.63 -11.16 -2.41
C LYS A 153 18.89 -10.29 -2.25
N MET A 154 18.72 -9.02 -1.91
CA MET A 154 19.79 -8.07 -1.55
C MET A 154 20.13 -8.08 -0.05
N TRP A 155 19.65 -9.07 0.72
CA TRP A 155 19.93 -9.21 2.15
C TRP A 155 19.48 -7.98 2.96
N LEU A 156 18.39 -7.36 2.48
CA LEU A 156 17.82 -6.11 2.97
C LEU A 156 18.79 -4.92 2.97
N ARG A 157 19.91 -5.01 2.25
CA ARG A 157 20.99 -4.02 2.30
C ARG A 157 21.30 -3.50 0.89
N VAL A 158 20.93 -2.25 0.64
CA VAL A 158 20.94 -1.66 -0.71
C VAL A 158 21.88 -0.47 -0.79
N SER A 159 22.30 -0.13 -2.02
CA SER A 159 23.17 1.02 -2.29
C SER A 159 22.43 2.34 -2.10
N PHE A 160 23.07 3.30 -1.45
CA PHE A 160 22.59 4.67 -1.32
C PHE A 160 23.78 5.63 -1.26
N GLY A 161 24.03 6.36 -2.35
CA GLY A 161 25.26 7.13 -2.53
C GLY A 161 26.50 6.25 -2.44
N LEU A 162 27.48 6.67 -1.62
CA LEU A 162 28.72 5.92 -1.35
C LEU A 162 28.58 4.89 -0.20
N HIS A 163 27.36 4.63 0.26
CA HIS A 163 27.10 3.78 1.42
C HIS A 163 26.08 2.68 1.11
N LYS A 164 25.87 1.82 2.11
CA LYS A 164 24.78 0.84 2.14
C LYS A 164 23.81 1.21 3.25
N VAL A 165 22.51 1.20 2.94
CA VAL A 165 21.44 1.34 3.94
C VAL A 165 20.73 0.00 4.11
N THR A 166 20.24 -0.25 5.32
CA THR A 166 19.59 -1.53 5.67
C THR A 166 18.12 -1.30 5.95
N PHE A 167 17.27 -2.11 5.32
CA PHE A 167 15.85 -2.17 5.55
C PHE A 167 15.52 -3.11 6.70
N VAL A 168 14.58 -2.71 7.53
CA VAL A 168 14.01 -3.55 8.59
C VAL A 168 12.56 -3.83 8.25
N VAL A 169 12.18 -5.11 8.18
CA VAL A 169 10.78 -5.51 7.97
C VAL A 169 10.03 -5.35 9.29
N LEU A 170 8.98 -4.55 9.27
CA LEU A 170 8.14 -4.29 10.44
C LEU A 170 7.10 -5.41 10.55
N LYS A 171 6.97 -6.00 11.75
CA LYS A 171 5.90 -6.95 12.02
C LYS A 171 4.57 -6.20 12.05
N GLU A 172 3.52 -6.81 11.48
CA GLU A 172 2.15 -6.32 11.66
C GLU A 172 1.81 -6.36 13.17
N GLY A 173 1.59 -5.18 13.76
CA GLY A 173 1.27 -5.04 15.20
C GLY A 173 2.17 -4.10 16.02
N GLY A 174 3.03 -3.28 15.41
CA GLY A 174 3.83 -2.27 16.11
C GLY A 174 3.18 -0.89 16.13
N ALA A 175 2.92 -0.37 17.33
CA ALA A 175 2.17 0.83 17.64
C ALA A 175 2.57 2.11 16.89
N LYS A 176 1.56 2.97 16.67
CA LYS A 176 1.69 4.40 16.41
C LYS A 176 2.67 5.00 17.43
N PRO A 177 3.76 5.69 17.02
CA PRO A 177 4.52 6.47 17.99
C PRO A 177 3.57 7.55 18.54
N ALA A 178 3.34 7.49 19.84
CA ALA A 178 2.59 8.48 20.58
C ALA A 178 3.21 9.87 20.33
N ASN A 179 2.36 10.85 20.08
CA ASN A 179 2.74 12.25 20.08
C ASN A 179 3.49 12.55 21.38
N ALA A 180 4.76 12.97 21.26
CA ALA A 180 5.42 13.68 22.34
C ALA A 180 4.82 15.10 22.37
N GLU A 181 3.73 15.26 23.10
CA GLU A 181 3.26 16.58 23.53
C GLU A 181 4.36 17.20 24.40
N GLY A 182 4.97 18.27 23.89
CA GLY A 182 5.90 19.10 24.62
C GLY A 182 5.17 19.85 25.73
N GLY A 183 5.11 19.26 26.92
CA GLY A 183 4.85 19.96 28.16
C GLY A 183 6.16 20.46 28.76
N ALA A 184 6.62 21.64 28.34
CA ALA A 184 7.64 22.39 29.07
C ALA A 184 6.94 23.44 29.93
N ASN A 185 6.64 23.08 31.19
CA ASN A 185 6.24 24.05 32.20
C ASN A 185 7.45 24.41 33.07
N GLN A 186 7.66 25.72 33.17
CA GLN A 186 8.61 26.59 33.88
C GLN A 186 9.59 26.02 34.94
N PRO A 187 10.80 26.62 35.03
CA PRO A 187 11.74 26.34 36.12
C PRO A 187 11.35 27.08 37.41
N THR A 188 11.48 26.37 38.53
CA THR A 188 11.51 26.92 39.89
C THR A 188 12.94 27.20 40.34
N ALA A 189 13.05 28.26 41.15
CA ALA A 189 14.18 28.78 41.95
C ALA A 189 14.95 29.95 41.33
#